data_AF-A0AAE8N6Z7-F1
#
_entry.id   AF-A0AAE8N6Z7-F1
#
_cell.length_a   1.000
_cell.length_b   1.000
_cell.length_c   1.000
_cell.angle_alpha   90.00
_cell.angle_beta   90.00
_cell.angle_gamma   90.00
#
_symmetry.space_group_name_H-M   'P 1'
#
loop_
_entity.id
_entity.type
_entity.pdbx_description
1 polymer ?
#
loop_
_entity_poly.entity_id
_entity_poly.type
_entity_poly.pdbx_seq_one_letter_code
_entity_poly.pdbx_strand_id
1 'polypeptide(L)'
;MTSTGPTEAQIAHQKLIDELDIHSIHKTFRNPHWRPNQRRNKNVKTVLGDASRREASALATPQENSGSATPANDDGLSTSGASTPSAASGSGPNLAQASRSLSKLVLEKSLRPVGAGAAPSATYTNIESAPSLAYPKRYCDVTGLPAPYLDPKSRLRYHDREVFNLIRSLPQGVAEQYLEARGAHTVLK
;
A
#
# COMPACT_ATOMS: atom_id res chain seq x y z
N MET A 1 -1.74 -1.01 -59.11
CA MET A 1 -1.62 -0.94 -57.64
C MET A 1 -0.52 -1.89 -57.22
N THR A 2 0.72 -1.41 -57.11
CA THR A 2 1.89 -2.24 -56.76
C THR A 2 1.93 -2.42 -55.25
N SER A 3 1.61 -3.64 -54.80
CA SER A 3 1.84 -4.09 -53.43
C SER A 3 3.34 -4.20 -53.19
N THR A 4 3.95 -3.20 -52.56
CA THR A 4 5.29 -3.32 -51.97
C THR A 4 5.16 -4.18 -50.72
N GLY A 5 5.68 -5.40 -50.78
CA GLY A 5 5.76 -6.29 -49.62
C GLY A 5 6.57 -5.70 -48.47
N PRO A 6 6.51 -6.31 -47.27
CA PRO A 6 7.23 -5.83 -46.11
C PRO A 6 8.75 -5.84 -46.38
N THR A 7 9.41 -4.78 -45.93
CA THR A 7 10.86 -4.60 -46.10
C THR A 7 11.61 -5.59 -45.23
N GLU A 8 12.85 -5.93 -45.62
CA GLU A 8 13.70 -6.86 -44.87
C GLU A 8 13.88 -6.46 -43.40
N ALA A 9 14.00 -5.16 -43.13
CA ALA A 9 14.06 -4.62 -41.77
C ALA A 9 12.77 -4.89 -40.96
N GLN A 10 11.60 -4.83 -41.60
CA GLN A 10 10.32 -5.12 -40.95
C GLN A 10 10.20 -6.61 -40.63
N ILE A 11 10.70 -7.48 -41.50
CA ILE A 11 10.74 -8.93 -41.29
C ILE A 11 11.69 -9.29 -40.14
N ALA A 12 12.88 -8.69 -40.11
CA ALA A 12 13.85 -8.88 -39.03
C ALA A 12 13.28 -8.42 -37.68
N HIS A 13 12.58 -7.29 -37.65
CA HIS A 13 11.90 -6.78 -36.46
C HIS A 13 10.79 -7.73 -35.98
N GLN A 14 9.97 -8.26 -36.89
CA GLN A 14 8.92 -9.22 -36.53
C GLN A 14 9.51 -10.50 -35.93
N LYS A 15 10.59 -11.03 -36.52
CA LYS A 15 11.30 -12.20 -35.98
C LYS A 15 11.79 -11.98 -34.55
N LEU A 16 12.31 -10.79 -34.27
CA LEU A 16 12.77 -10.42 -32.93
C LEU A 16 11.61 -10.39 -31.93
N ILE A 17 10.44 -9.86 -32.32
CA ILE A 17 9.24 -9.87 -31.47
C ILE A 17 8.81 -11.30 -31.17
N ASP A 18 8.80 -12.17 -32.18
CA ASP A 18 8.37 -13.57 -32.03
C ASP A 18 9.33 -14.35 -31.12
N GLU A 19 10.64 -14.09 -31.21
CA GLU A 19 11.66 -14.69 -30.34
C GLU A 19 11.52 -14.25 -28.87
N LEU A 20 11.15 -12.99 -28.63
CA LEU A 20 10.94 -12.45 -27.28
C LEU A 20 9.59 -12.81 -26.66
N ASP A 21 8.71 -13.52 -27.37
CA ASP A 21 7.41 -13.94 -26.83
C ASP A 21 7.51 -15.17 -25.92
N ILE A 22 7.13 -14.97 -24.66
CA ILE A 22 7.12 -16.00 -23.61
C ILE A 22 5.91 -16.96 -23.75
N HIS A 23 4.91 -16.66 -24.59
CA HIS A 23 3.74 -17.52 -24.81
C HIS A 23 3.97 -18.59 -25.87
N SER A 24 4.84 -18.33 -26.84
CA SER A 24 5.29 -19.30 -27.85
C SER A 24 5.94 -20.55 -27.20
N ILE A 25 6.58 -20.37 -26.04
CA ILE A 25 7.24 -21.44 -25.28
C ILE A 25 6.27 -22.07 -24.27
N HIS A 26 6.08 -23.39 -24.36
CA HIS A 26 5.25 -24.13 -23.42
C HIS A 26 5.85 -24.16 -22.00
N LYS A 27 5.04 -23.80 -20.99
CA LYS A 27 5.46 -23.70 -19.58
C LYS A 27 5.32 -25.05 -18.86
N THR A 28 6.34 -25.90 -18.95
CA THR A 28 6.36 -27.26 -18.34
C THR A 28 6.30 -27.29 -16.82
N PHE A 29 6.63 -26.18 -16.15
CA PHE A 29 6.71 -26.07 -14.69
C PHE A 29 5.53 -25.31 -14.07
N ARG A 30 4.62 -24.72 -14.87
CA ARG A 30 3.50 -23.93 -14.34
C ARG A 30 2.33 -24.84 -13.98
N ASN A 31 1.93 -24.86 -12.71
CA ASN A 31 0.75 -25.60 -12.27
C ASN A 31 -0.54 -25.07 -12.97
N PRO A 32 -1.26 -25.89 -13.75
CA PRO A 32 -2.49 -25.47 -14.43
C PRO A 32 -3.66 -25.18 -13.50
N HIS A 33 -3.65 -25.74 -12.29
CA HIS A 33 -4.75 -25.60 -11.31
C HIS A 33 -4.69 -24.28 -10.53
N TRP A 34 -3.54 -23.60 -10.54
CA TRP A 34 -3.39 -22.34 -9.81
C TRP A 34 -4.17 -21.23 -10.51
N ARG A 35 -5.04 -20.53 -9.76
CA ARG A 35 -5.81 -19.38 -10.25
C ARG A 35 -5.35 -18.08 -9.56
N PRO A 36 -5.11 -17.00 -10.33
CA PRO A 36 -4.72 -15.73 -9.75
C PRO A 36 -5.83 -15.13 -8.88
N ASN A 37 -5.48 -14.62 -7.69
CA ASN A 37 -6.41 -13.86 -6.87
C ASN A 37 -6.59 -12.44 -7.43
N GLN A 38 -7.83 -11.96 -7.51
CA GLN A 38 -8.16 -10.61 -7.98
C GLN A 38 -7.60 -9.51 -7.08
N ARG A 39 -7.47 -9.75 -5.76
CA ARG A 39 -7.09 -8.74 -4.76
C ARG A 39 -5.58 -8.62 -4.54
N ARG A 40 -4.74 -8.81 -5.57
CA ARG A 40 -3.26 -8.76 -5.45
C ARG A 40 -2.67 -7.39 -5.76
N ASN A 41 -3.22 -6.68 -6.74
CA ASN A 41 -2.70 -5.39 -7.17
C ASN A 41 -3.21 -4.29 -6.23
N LYS A 42 -2.47 -4.03 -5.15
CA LYS A 42 -2.80 -3.08 -4.09
C LYS A 42 -1.79 -1.94 -4.06
N ASN A 43 -2.25 -0.72 -3.77
CA ASN A 43 -1.36 0.41 -3.48
C ASN A 43 -0.80 0.27 -2.05
N VAL A 44 0.42 0.76 -1.81
CA VAL A 44 1.05 0.86 -0.49
C VAL A 44 0.07 1.35 0.59
N LYS A 45 -0.74 2.39 0.31
CA LYS A 45 -1.75 2.89 1.26
C LYS A 45 -2.74 1.82 1.69
N THR A 46 -3.22 1.01 0.75
CA THR A 46 -4.16 -0.08 1.05
C THR A 46 -3.48 -1.24 1.76
N VAL A 47 -2.22 -1.54 1.43
CA VAL A 47 -1.42 -2.56 2.13
C VAL A 47 -1.19 -2.16 3.59
N LEU A 48 -0.81 -0.90 3.83
CA LEU A 48 -0.61 -0.36 5.17
C LEU A 48 -1.91 -0.33 5.98
N GLY A 49 -3.04 0.01 5.33
CA GLY A 49 -4.36 -0.03 5.96
C GLY A 49 -4.79 -1.45 6.37
N ASP A 50 -4.53 -2.45 5.53
CA ASP A 50 -4.79 -3.86 5.85
C ASP A 50 -3.89 -4.35 7.00
N ALA A 51 -2.61 -3.95 7.02
CA ALA A 51 -1.66 -4.29 8.07
C ALA A 51 -2.07 -3.71 9.44
N SER A 52 -2.39 -2.42 9.49
CA SER A 52 -2.86 -1.76 10.72
C SER A 52 -4.15 -2.38 11.27
N ARG A 53 -5.11 -2.73 10.39
CA ARG A 53 -6.35 -3.41 10.80
C ARG A 53 -6.10 -4.82 11.34
N ARG A 54 -5.13 -5.54 10.76
CA ARG A 54 -4.73 -6.87 11.23
C ARG A 54 -4.06 -6.80 12.60
N GLU A 55 -3.18 -5.82 12.83
CA GLU A 55 -2.55 -5.59 14.14
C GLU A 55 -3.58 -5.24 15.22
N ALA A 56 -4.55 -4.37 14.90
CA ALA A 56 -5.64 -4.04 15.82
C ALA A 56 -6.48 -5.27 16.18
N SER A 57 -6.72 -6.16 15.20
CA SER A 57 -7.47 -7.40 15.42
C SER A 57 -6.69 -8.42 16.26
N ALA A 58 -5.37 -8.49 16.11
CA ALA A 58 -4.49 -9.36 16.90
C ALA A 58 -4.37 -8.88 18.37
N LEU A 59 -4.40 -7.57 18.62
CA LEU A 59 -4.42 -7.00 19.97
C LEU A 59 -5.80 -7.11 20.65
N ALA A 60 -6.88 -7.20 19.88
CA ALA A 60 -8.24 -7.32 20.40
C ALA A 60 -8.61 -8.75 20.83
N THR A 61 -7.93 -9.77 20.31
CA THR A 61 -7.99 -11.13 20.89
C THR A 61 -7.15 -11.16 22.16
N PRO A 62 -7.74 -11.34 23.35
CA PRO A 62 -6.95 -11.56 24.56
C PRO A 62 -6.12 -12.82 24.34
N GLN A 63 -4.80 -12.68 24.45
CA GLN A 63 -3.95 -13.82 24.71
C GLN A 63 -4.29 -14.32 26.11
N GLU A 64 -5.37 -15.07 26.25
CA GLU A 64 -5.50 -15.95 27.41
C GLU A 64 -4.32 -16.91 27.33
N ASN A 65 -3.46 -16.77 28.32
CA ASN A 65 -2.34 -17.63 28.61
C ASN A 65 -2.87 -19.05 28.91
N SER A 66 -3.29 -19.78 27.89
CA SER A 66 -3.54 -21.22 27.97
C SER A 66 -2.25 -21.92 27.59
N GLY A 67 -1.39 -22.09 28.58
CA GLY A 67 -0.35 -23.10 28.50
C GLY A 67 -0.99 -24.48 28.26
N SER A 68 -0.33 -25.28 27.41
CA SER A 68 -0.59 -26.72 27.25
C SER A 68 -1.96 -27.11 26.66
N ALA A 69 -2.05 -27.12 25.32
CA ALA A 69 -2.83 -28.13 24.61
C ALA A 69 -2.12 -28.46 23.29
N THR A 70 -1.22 -29.42 23.33
CA THR A 70 -0.70 -30.12 22.15
C THR A 70 -1.88 -30.69 21.35
N PRO A 71 -2.09 -30.38 20.06
CA PRO A 71 -2.93 -31.22 19.24
C PRO A 71 -2.06 -32.37 18.73
N ALA A 72 -2.18 -33.51 19.39
CA ALA A 72 -1.81 -34.79 18.78
C ALA A 72 -2.80 -35.08 17.63
N ASN A 73 -2.25 -35.66 16.56
CA ASN A 73 -2.92 -36.07 15.33
C ASN A 73 -4.34 -36.63 15.52
N ASP A 74 -5.26 -36.16 14.68
CA ASP A 74 -6.35 -36.96 14.14
C ASP A 74 -6.70 -36.44 12.74
N ASP A 75 -6.70 -37.39 11.80
CA ASP A 75 -7.05 -37.27 10.40
C ASP A 75 -8.50 -36.81 10.23
N GLY A 76 -8.79 -35.92 9.27
CA GLY A 76 -10.19 -35.55 9.07
C GLY A 76 -10.50 -34.48 8.05
N LEU A 77 -10.17 -34.75 6.80
CA LEU A 77 -10.81 -34.13 5.63
C LEU A 77 -12.35 -34.17 5.78
N SER A 78 -13.03 -33.02 5.89
CA SER A 78 -14.36 -32.81 5.27
C SER A 78 -14.84 -31.36 5.33
N THR A 79 -14.86 -30.77 4.14
CA THR A 79 -15.84 -29.79 3.68
C THR A 79 -17.26 -30.39 3.72
N SER A 80 -18.26 -29.50 3.84
CA SER A 80 -19.70 -29.69 3.56
C SER A 80 -20.62 -30.12 4.71
N GLY A 81 -21.81 -29.49 4.71
CA GLY A 81 -23.03 -30.13 5.21
C GLY A 81 -23.60 -29.54 6.48
N ALA A 82 -24.52 -28.60 6.32
CA ALA A 82 -25.56 -28.35 7.31
C ALA A 82 -26.27 -29.67 7.65
N SER A 83 -26.32 -30.05 8.93
CA SER A 83 -27.36 -30.89 9.53
C SER A 83 -27.16 -30.96 11.05
N THR A 84 -28.03 -30.29 11.77
CA THR A 84 -28.32 -30.54 13.19
C THR A 84 -29.02 -31.89 13.36
N PRO A 85 -28.54 -32.79 14.24
CA PRO A 85 -29.41 -33.77 14.88
C PRO A 85 -29.89 -33.27 16.25
N SER A 86 -31.12 -33.65 16.55
CA SER A 86 -31.95 -33.26 17.69
C SER A 86 -31.75 -34.15 18.92
N ALA A 87 -32.19 -33.62 20.06
CA ALA A 87 -32.56 -34.28 21.32
C ALA A 87 -31.45 -34.67 22.32
N ALA A 88 -31.37 -33.93 23.42
CA ALA A 88 -31.86 -34.40 24.72
C ALA A 88 -31.72 -33.31 25.80
N SER A 89 -32.65 -33.33 26.75
CA SER A 89 -32.81 -32.45 27.90
C SER A 89 -31.57 -32.29 28.78
N GLY A 90 -31.23 -31.05 29.10
CA GLY A 90 -30.31 -30.69 30.19
C GLY A 90 -29.94 -29.22 30.08
N SER A 91 -30.14 -28.46 31.16
CA SER A 91 -29.78 -27.04 31.28
C SER A 91 -28.27 -26.84 31.12
N GLY A 92 -27.78 -26.86 29.88
CA GLY A 92 -26.43 -26.45 29.52
C GLY A 92 -26.35 -24.92 29.44
N PRO A 93 -25.22 -24.31 29.81
CA PRO A 93 -25.05 -22.86 29.69
C PRO A 93 -25.31 -22.43 28.24
N ASN A 94 -26.14 -21.39 28.11
CA ASN A 94 -26.73 -20.91 26.86
C ASN A 94 -25.67 -20.40 25.86
N LEU A 95 -24.98 -21.32 25.17
CA LEU A 95 -23.83 -21.05 24.29
C LEU A 95 -24.16 -20.06 23.16
N ALA A 96 -25.40 -20.11 22.65
CA ALA A 96 -25.90 -19.18 21.64
C ALA A 96 -26.06 -17.74 22.17
N GLN A 97 -26.32 -17.57 23.47
CA GLN A 97 -26.38 -16.24 24.10
C GLN A 97 -24.96 -15.74 24.44
N ALA A 98 -24.07 -16.64 24.87
CA ALA A 98 -22.67 -16.34 25.15
C ALA A 98 -21.88 -15.89 23.90
N SER A 99 -22.09 -16.53 22.75
CA SER A 99 -21.45 -16.12 21.49
C SER A 99 -21.94 -14.75 20.98
N ARG A 100 -23.23 -14.43 21.19
CA ARG A 100 -23.81 -13.12 20.85
C ARG A 100 -23.31 -12.01 21.77
N SER A 101 -23.18 -12.27 23.08
CA SER A 101 -22.63 -11.29 24.02
C SER A 101 -21.15 -11.02 23.75
N LEU A 102 -20.36 -12.04 23.41
CA LEU A 102 -18.97 -11.88 22.97
C LEU A 102 -18.86 -11.09 21.66
N SER A 103 -19.70 -11.39 20.67
CA SER A 103 -19.71 -10.66 19.39
C SER A 103 -19.99 -9.17 19.62
N LYS A 104 -20.93 -8.83 20.52
CA LYS A 104 -21.24 -7.45 20.89
C LYS A 104 -20.09 -6.76 21.64
N LEU A 105 -19.42 -7.47 22.56
CA LEU A 105 -18.29 -6.94 23.33
C LEU A 105 -17.05 -6.74 22.44
N VAL A 106 -16.77 -7.65 21.51
CA VAL A 106 -15.69 -7.52 20.52
C VAL A 106 -15.99 -6.37 19.56
N LEU A 107 -17.24 -6.22 19.11
CA LEU A 107 -17.69 -5.10 18.29
C LEU A 107 -17.54 -3.77 19.05
N GLU A 108 -17.97 -3.69 20.30
CA GLU A 108 -17.80 -2.49 21.14
C GLU A 108 -16.33 -2.16 21.40
N LYS A 109 -15.48 -3.16 21.66
CA LYS A 109 -14.03 -2.99 21.82
C LYS A 109 -13.35 -2.52 20.53
N SER A 110 -13.81 -2.99 19.37
CA SER A 110 -13.34 -2.57 18.05
C SER A 110 -13.85 -1.19 17.62
N LEU A 111 -15.03 -0.77 18.11
CA LEU A 111 -15.62 0.54 17.81
C LEU A 111 -15.19 1.63 18.80
N ARG A 112 -14.59 1.27 19.95
CA ARG A 112 -13.93 2.28 20.79
C ARG A 112 -12.79 2.87 19.97
N PRO A 113 -12.84 4.18 19.64
CA PRO A 113 -11.68 4.82 19.06
C PRO A 113 -10.56 4.65 20.08
N VAL A 114 -9.45 4.02 19.67
CA VAL A 114 -8.20 4.00 20.43
C VAL A 114 -7.66 5.44 20.40
N GLY A 115 -8.33 6.31 21.14
CA GLY A 115 -7.95 7.67 21.43
C GLY A 115 -7.64 7.72 22.92
N ALA A 116 -6.37 7.99 23.22
CA ALA A 116 -5.75 8.10 24.54
C ALA A 116 -5.21 6.78 25.14
N GLY A 117 -3.95 6.45 24.81
CA GLY A 117 -3.06 5.77 25.76
C GLY A 117 -2.29 4.54 25.29
N ALA A 118 -2.68 3.89 24.19
CA ALA A 118 -1.90 2.82 23.61
C ALA A 118 -1.05 3.38 22.46
N ALA A 119 0.24 3.64 22.72
CA ALA A 119 1.20 3.80 21.62
C ALA A 119 1.07 2.57 20.69
N PRO A 120 1.14 2.75 19.36
CA PRO A 120 1.10 1.61 18.46
C PRO A 120 2.19 0.63 18.89
N SER A 121 1.87 -0.67 18.93
CA SER A 121 2.87 -1.69 19.25
C SER A 121 4.06 -1.50 18.31
N ALA A 122 5.24 -1.27 18.88
CA ALA A 122 6.45 -0.98 18.11
C ALA A 122 6.90 -2.24 17.37
N THR A 123 6.41 -2.40 16.14
CA THR A 123 6.87 -3.45 15.22
C THR A 123 8.08 -2.92 14.45
N TYR A 124 9.00 -3.80 14.05
CA TYR A 124 10.19 -3.46 13.25
C TYR A 124 9.88 -2.55 12.05
N THR A 125 8.70 -2.71 11.43
CA THR A 125 8.24 -1.92 10.27
C THR A 125 7.66 -0.54 10.63
N ASN A 126 7.24 -0.30 11.87
CA ASN A 126 6.56 0.92 12.30
C ASN A 126 7.51 1.93 12.98
N ILE A 127 8.78 1.55 13.20
CA ILE A 127 9.80 2.43 13.74
C ILE A 127 10.39 3.22 12.57
N GLU A 128 9.80 4.37 12.26
CA GLU A 128 10.35 5.31 11.29
C GLU A 128 11.37 6.26 11.94
N SER A 129 12.32 6.77 11.14
CA SER A 129 13.24 7.80 11.60
C SER A 129 12.48 9.09 11.88
N ALA A 130 12.77 9.74 13.02
CA ALA A 130 12.22 11.04 13.33
C ALA A 130 12.55 12.08 12.23
N PRO A 131 11.65 13.03 11.95
CA PRO A 131 11.93 14.10 11.00
C PRO A 131 13.07 15.00 11.50
N SER A 132 13.83 15.58 10.56
CA SER A 132 14.90 16.51 10.91
C SER A 132 14.33 17.83 11.46
N LEU A 133 14.82 18.26 12.63
CA LEU A 133 14.57 19.58 13.20
C LEU A 133 15.62 20.63 12.78
N ALA A 134 16.70 20.19 12.12
CA ALA A 134 17.76 21.08 11.68
C ALA A 134 17.28 22.04 10.58
N TYR A 135 17.73 23.28 10.64
CA TYR A 135 17.40 24.29 9.62
C TYR A 135 17.97 23.88 8.25
N PRO A 136 17.13 23.72 7.21
CA PRO A 136 17.61 23.32 5.89
C PRO A 136 18.34 24.47 5.20
N LYS A 137 19.49 24.17 4.60
CA LYS A 137 20.16 25.11 3.69
C LYS A 137 19.28 25.37 2.48
N ARG A 138 19.19 26.64 2.07
CA ARG A 138 18.35 27.06 0.94
C ARG A 138 19.21 27.18 -0.31
N TYR A 139 18.83 26.45 -1.34
CA TYR A 139 19.44 26.52 -2.67
C TYR A 139 18.45 27.12 -3.67
N CYS A 140 18.99 27.66 -4.74
CA CYS A 140 18.23 28.21 -5.85
C CYS A 140 17.54 27.07 -6.60
N ASP A 141 16.26 27.26 -6.90
CA ASP A 141 15.46 26.23 -7.58
C ASP A 141 15.86 26.09 -9.07
N VAL A 142 16.53 27.10 -9.64
CA VAL A 142 16.96 27.13 -11.06
C VAL A 142 18.40 26.66 -11.23
N THR A 143 19.34 27.19 -10.44
CA THR A 143 20.78 26.96 -10.64
C THR A 143 21.43 26.03 -9.61
N GLY A 144 20.77 25.74 -8.49
CA GLY A 144 21.34 24.94 -7.40
C GLY A 144 22.36 25.66 -6.51
N LEU A 145 22.71 26.92 -6.81
CA LEU A 145 23.59 27.75 -5.98
C LEU A 145 22.91 28.15 -4.65
N PRO A 146 23.65 28.52 -3.59
CA PRO A 146 23.03 28.95 -2.32
C PRO A 146 22.14 30.18 -2.53
N ALA A 147 20.85 30.09 -2.22
CA ALA A 147 19.90 31.17 -2.48
C ALA A 147 19.52 31.92 -1.20
N PRO A 148 20.03 33.15 -0.97
CA PRO A 148 19.64 33.96 0.16
C PRO A 148 18.25 34.60 0.00
N TYR A 149 17.73 34.71 -1.24
CA TYR A 149 16.50 35.43 -1.54
C TYR A 149 15.37 34.53 -2.04
N LEU A 150 14.13 35.00 -1.84
CA LEU A 150 12.90 34.34 -2.25
C LEU A 150 11.94 35.35 -2.90
N ASP A 151 11.36 34.98 -4.04
CA ASP A 151 10.38 35.82 -4.74
C ASP A 151 9.00 35.71 -4.07
N PRO A 152 8.37 36.83 -3.64
CA PRO A 152 7.07 36.79 -2.98
C PRO A 152 5.93 36.33 -3.89
N LYS A 153 6.06 36.44 -5.22
CA LYS A 153 5.02 36.06 -6.18
C LYS A 153 5.05 34.56 -6.50
N SER A 154 6.20 34.06 -6.94
CA SER A 154 6.36 32.66 -7.34
C SER A 154 6.81 31.72 -6.20
N ARG A 155 7.27 32.25 -5.06
CA ARG A 155 7.91 31.48 -3.96
C ARG A 155 9.14 30.67 -4.39
N LEU A 156 9.73 31.02 -5.53
CA LEU A 156 11.00 30.47 -5.99
C LEU A 156 12.18 31.15 -5.27
N ARG A 157 13.22 30.37 -5.00
CA ARG A 157 14.47 30.80 -4.39
C ARG A 157 15.47 31.16 -5.47
N TYR A 158 16.14 32.31 -5.35
CA TYR A 158 17.11 32.80 -6.33
C TYR A 158 18.40 33.31 -5.68
N HIS A 159 19.49 33.26 -6.44
CA HIS A 159 20.82 33.69 -6.00
C HIS A 159 21.10 35.15 -6.35
N ASP A 160 20.90 35.53 -7.62
CA ASP A 160 21.25 36.84 -8.17
C ASP A 160 20.08 37.51 -8.92
N ARG A 161 20.34 38.72 -9.41
CA ARG A 161 19.37 39.48 -10.20
C ARG A 161 19.04 38.84 -11.56
N GLU A 162 19.97 38.07 -12.12
CA GLU A 162 19.81 37.48 -13.46
C GLU A 162 18.79 36.35 -13.40
N VAL A 163 18.92 35.48 -12.39
CA VAL A 163 17.92 34.45 -12.09
C VAL A 163 16.59 35.07 -11.71
N PHE A 164 16.58 36.19 -10.96
CA PHE A 164 15.33 36.89 -10.66
C PHE A 164 14.62 37.40 -11.93
N ASN A 165 15.36 38.00 -12.86
CA ASN A 165 14.84 38.46 -14.14
C ASN A 165 14.31 37.30 -14.99
N LEU A 166 15.04 36.17 -15.01
CA LEU A 166 14.59 34.94 -15.65
C LEU A 166 13.25 34.48 -15.06
N ILE A 167 13.15 34.39 -13.73
CA ILE A 167 11.92 33.98 -13.04
C ILE A 167 10.72 34.86 -13.43
N ARG A 168 10.94 36.17 -13.62
CA ARG A 168 9.88 37.11 -14.02
C ARG A 168 9.48 37.00 -15.49
N SER A 169 10.37 36.50 -16.33
CA SER A 169 10.11 36.22 -17.76
C SER A 169 9.50 34.83 -18.02
N LEU A 170 9.47 33.95 -17.00
CA LEU A 170 8.95 32.59 -17.16
C LEU A 170 7.46 32.61 -17.56
N PRO A 171 7.05 31.73 -18.50
CA PRO A 171 5.64 31.50 -18.79
C PRO A 171 4.86 31.01 -17.56
N GLN A 172 3.55 31.22 -17.59
CA GLN A 172 2.65 30.71 -16.56
C GLN A 172 2.75 29.16 -16.48
N GLY A 173 2.72 28.62 -15.26
CA GLY A 173 2.85 27.18 -14.98
C GLY A 173 4.28 26.66 -14.82
N VAL A 174 5.30 27.30 -15.39
CA VAL A 174 6.69 26.82 -15.23
C VAL A 174 7.19 26.98 -13.79
N ALA A 175 6.80 28.08 -13.13
CA ALA A 175 7.12 28.28 -11.71
C ALA A 175 6.54 27.18 -10.81
N GLU A 176 5.36 26.65 -11.16
CA GLU A 176 4.71 25.55 -10.44
C GLU A 176 5.47 24.24 -10.62
N GLN A 177 6.01 23.97 -11.82
CA GLN A 177 6.86 22.81 -12.08
C GLN A 177 8.17 22.85 -11.27
N TYR A 178 8.79 24.03 -11.14
CA TYR A 178 9.96 24.18 -10.26
C TYR A 178 9.61 23.95 -8.78
N LEU A 179 8.44 24.40 -8.34
CA LEU A 179 7.94 24.11 -6.99
C LEU A 179 7.63 22.62 -6.81
N GLU A 180 7.15 21.93 -7.85
CA GLU A 180 6.86 20.50 -7.85
C GLU A 180 8.14 19.68 -7.72
N ALA A 181 9.18 20.04 -8.48
CA ALA A 181 10.51 19.43 -8.36
C ALA A 181 11.10 19.58 -6.95
N ARG A 182 10.82 20.70 -6.26
CA ARG A 182 11.19 20.90 -4.84
C ARG A 182 10.29 20.16 -3.86
N GLY A 183 9.10 19.71 -4.28
CA GLY A 183 8.07 19.16 -3.40
C GLY A 183 7.30 20.20 -2.59
N ALA A 184 7.29 21.46 -3.03
CA ALA A 184 6.56 22.58 -2.40
C ALA A 184 5.34 23.04 -3.23
N HIS A 185 4.93 22.25 -4.21
CA HIS A 185 3.79 22.55 -5.08
C HIS A 185 2.46 22.33 -4.35
N THR A 186 1.56 23.31 -4.47
CA THR A 186 0.21 23.24 -3.90
C THR A 186 -0.80 22.98 -5.02
N VAL A 187 -1.24 21.74 -5.18
CA VAL A 187 -2.36 21.40 -6.07
C VAL A 187 -3.65 21.77 -5.36
N LEU A 188 -4.39 22.75 -5.90
CA LEU A 188 -5.76 23.03 -5.46
C LEU A 188 -6.64 21.83 -5.81
N LYS A 189 -7.44 21.38 -4.85
CA LYS A 189 -8.26 20.17 -4.96
C LYS A 189 -9.75 20.50 -4.91
#